data_AF-A0A9W7B1B8-F1
#
_entry.id   AF-A0A9W7B1B8-F1
#
_cell.length_a   1.000
_cell.length_b   1.000
_cell.length_c   1.000
_cell.angle_alpha   90.00
_cell.angle_beta   90.00
_cell.angle_gamma   90.00
#
_symmetry.space_group_name_H-M   'P 1'
#
loop_
_entity.id
_entity.type
_entity.pdbx_description
1 polymer ?
#
loop_
_entity_poly.entity_id
_entity_poly.type
_entity_poly.pdbx_seq_one_letter_code
_entity_poly.pdbx_strand_id
1 'polypeptide(L)'
;MLQTFTLLTTLVLALEKAVRQGQQKHSYLVIQVDKNDSTVALNLDEEAKNKSGMKDEKLSGKFSNIMAKAFKLITGKKVFVTGTNKLRYPL
;
A
#
# COMPACT_ATOMS: atom_id res chain seq x y z
N MET A 1 -8.59 19.67 -25.41
CA MET A 1 -8.22 18.32 -24.93
C MET A 1 -7.85 18.45 -23.46
N LEU A 2 -8.76 18.10 -22.53
CA LEU A 2 -8.51 18.22 -21.08
C LEU A 2 -7.63 17.05 -20.63
N GLN A 3 -6.41 17.33 -20.18
CA GLN A 3 -5.58 16.35 -19.49
C GLN A 3 -6.22 16.03 -18.14
N THR A 4 -6.77 14.83 -18.00
CA THR A 4 -7.17 14.28 -16.70
C THR A 4 -5.89 14.01 -15.90
N PHE A 5 -5.61 14.84 -14.90
CA PHE A 5 -4.53 14.58 -13.95
C PHE A 5 -4.98 13.50 -12.96
N THR A 6 -4.60 12.26 -13.22
CA THR A 6 -4.80 11.17 -12.27
C THR A 6 -3.90 11.40 -11.07
N LEU A 7 -4.49 11.61 -9.88
CA LEU A 7 -3.72 11.70 -8.65
C LEU A 7 -3.27 10.29 -8.28
N LEU A 8 -1.96 10.07 -8.30
CA LEU A 8 -1.33 8.77 -8.02
C LEU A 8 -0.76 8.75 -6.60
N THR A 9 -0.72 7.57 -5.99
CA THR A 9 -0.08 7.29 -4.70
C THR A 9 0.92 6.19 -4.89
N THR A 10 2.11 6.34 -4.29
CA THR A 10 3.17 5.34 -4.36
C THR A 10 3.29 4.64 -3.02
N LEU A 11 3.29 3.32 -3.05
CA LEU A 11 3.57 2.44 -1.92
C LEU A 11 4.93 1.79 -2.14
N VAL A 12 5.81 1.85 -1.13
CA VAL A 12 7.15 1.28 -1.19
C VAL A 12 7.30 0.19 -0.14
N LEU A 13 7.68 -1.01 -0.58
CA LEU A 13 7.92 -2.16 0.28
C LEU A 13 9.42 -2.48 0.26
N ALA A 14 10.07 -2.36 1.41
CA ALA A 14 11.44 -2.80 1.59
C ALA A 14 11.48 -4.31 1.83
N LEU A 15 12.20 -5.04 0.98
CA LEU A 15 12.31 -6.49 1.02
C LEU A 15 13.60 -6.86 1.75
N GLU A 16 13.48 -7.71 2.78
CA GLU A 16 14.64 -8.20 3.53
C GLU A 16 15.57 -9.03 2.63
N LYS A 17 14.97 -9.87 1.78
CA LYS A 17 15.66 -10.57 0.70
C LYS A 17 15.21 -9.98 -0.63
N ALA A 18 16.14 -9.37 -1.36
CA ALA A 18 15.87 -8.80 -2.66
C ALA A 18 15.31 -9.85 -3.63
N VAL A 19 14.26 -9.48 -4.36
CA VAL A 19 13.72 -10.29 -5.46
C VAL A 19 14.68 -10.18 -6.64
N ARG A 20 14.94 -11.30 -7.31
CA ARG A 20 15.80 -11.35 -8.49
C ARG A 20 14.97 -11.41 -9.76
N GLN A 21 15.31 -10.57 -10.72
CA GLN A 21 14.79 -10.64 -12.08
C GLN A 21 15.98 -10.76 -13.03
N GLY A 22 16.27 -11.99 -13.46
CA GLY A 22 17.51 -12.33 -14.15
C GLY A 22 18.74 -12.01 -13.28
N GLN A 23 19.62 -11.14 -13.78
CA GLN A 23 20.81 -10.71 -13.05
C GLN A 23 20.53 -9.59 -12.03
N GLN A 24 19.41 -8.86 -12.16
CA GLN A 24 19.10 -7.71 -11.33
C GLN A 24 18.49 -8.14 -9.99
N LYS A 25 18.79 -7.37 -8.95
CA LYS A 25 18.25 -7.52 -7.59
C LYS A 25 17.44 -6.28 -7.23
N HIS A 26 16.21 -6.48 -6.79
CA HIS A 26 15.31 -5.42 -6.33
C HIS A 26 15.09 -5.57 -4.83
N SER A 27 15.72 -4.70 -4.05
CA SER A 27 15.52 -4.61 -2.60
C SER A 27 14.24 -3.86 -2.22
N TYR A 28 13.64 -3.16 -3.18
CA TYR A 28 12.40 -2.42 -2.99
C TYR A 28 11.40 -2.80 -4.07
N LEU A 29 10.17 -3.05 -3.66
CA LEU A 29 9.03 -3.13 -4.56
C LEU A 29 8.27 -1.80 -4.47
N VAL A 30 8.13 -1.14 -5.61
CA VAL A 30 7.43 0.15 -5.73
C VAL A 30 6.14 -0.08 -6.51
N ILE A 31 5.01 0.24 -5.88
CA ILE A 31 3.68 0.06 -6.47
C ILE A 31 3.03 1.42 -6.58
N GLN A 32 2.60 1.78 -7.79
CA GLN A 32 1.86 2.99 -8.05
C GLN A 32 0.38 2.64 -8.22
N VAL A 33 -0.46 3.27 -7.42
CA VAL A 33 -1.91 3.08 -7.44
C VAL A 33 -2.60 4.42 -7.66
N ASP A 34 -3.78 4.38 -8.27
CA ASP A 34 -4.64 5.55 -8.32
C ASP A 34 -5.19 5.89 -6.92
N LYS A 35 -5.68 7.12 -6.77
CA LYS A 35 -6.38 7.56 -5.55
C LYS A 35 -7.87 7.27 -5.59
N ASN A 36 -8.31 6.38 -6.47
CA ASN A 36 -9.73 6.05 -6.60
C ASN A 36 -10.17 5.23 -5.39
N ASP A 37 -11.43 5.40 -5.02
CA ASP A 37 -12.06 4.58 -4.01
C ASP A 37 -12.38 3.21 -4.62
N SER A 38 -12.04 2.18 -3.86
CA SER A 38 -12.25 0.79 -4.23
C SER A 38 -12.94 0.07 -3.08
N THR A 39 -13.67 -0.98 -3.42
CA THR A 39 -14.23 -1.91 -2.43
C THR A 39 -13.59 -3.27 -2.67
N VAL A 40 -12.91 -3.79 -1.66
CA VAL A 40 -12.25 -5.10 -1.73
C VAL A 40 -12.86 -6.00 -0.67
N ALA A 41 -13.37 -7.16 -1.10
CA ALA A 41 -13.75 -8.24 -0.21
C ALA A 41 -12.49 -9.04 0.16
N LEU A 42 -12.19 -9.13 1.44
CA LEU A 42 -11.08 -9.93 1.93
C LEU A 42 -11.58 -11.34 2.26
N ASN A 43 -11.01 -12.34 1.61
CA ASN A 43 -11.26 -13.74 1.95
C ASN A 43 -10.31 -14.15 3.10
N LEU A 44 -10.75 -13.92 4.34
CA LEU A 44 -9.99 -14.24 5.56
C LEU A 44 -10.69 -15.37 6.33
N ASP A 45 -9.88 -16.24 6.93
CA ASP A 45 -10.35 -17.21 7.92
C ASP A 45 -10.58 -16.56 9.30
N GLU A 46 -11.25 -17.29 10.19
CA GLU A 46 -11.61 -16.80 11.53
C GLU A 46 -10.38 -16.47 12.38
N GLU A 47 -9.26 -17.18 12.20
CA GLU A 47 -8.01 -16.86 12.89
C GLU A 47 -7.41 -15.52 12.45
N ALA A 48 -7.40 -15.22 11.15
CA ALA A 48 -6.92 -13.95 10.63
C ALA A 48 -7.87 -12.78 10.98
N LYS A 49 -9.19 -13.02 11.00
CA LYS A 49 -10.17 -12.04 11.48
C LYS A 49 -9.91 -11.64 12.93
N ASN A 50 -9.68 -12.61 13.82
CA ASN A 50 -9.39 -12.37 15.22
C ASN A 50 -8.06 -11.62 15.46
N LYS A 51 -6.99 -11.97 14.74
CA LYS A 51 -5.68 -11.29 14.85
C LYS A 51 -5.70 -9.86 14.31
N SER A 52 -6.53 -9.60 13.29
CA SER A 52 -6.59 -8.30 12.63
C SER A 52 -7.51 -7.29 13.31
N GLY A 53 -8.47 -7.77 14.10
CA GLY A 53 -9.56 -6.95 14.63
C GLY A 53 -10.52 -6.43 13.55
N MET A 54 -10.41 -6.91 12.31
CA MET A 54 -11.33 -6.56 11.23
C MET A 54 -12.60 -7.40 11.34
N LYS A 55 -13.71 -6.76 11.70
CA LYS A 55 -15.04 -7.38 11.73
C LYS A 55 -15.71 -7.43 10.36
N ASP A 56 -15.37 -6.49 9.48
CA ASP A 56 -15.99 -6.35 8.18
C ASP A 56 -15.18 -7.10 7.11
N GLU A 57 -15.82 -8.03 6.41
CA GLU A 57 -15.24 -8.77 5.28
C GLU A 57 -15.01 -7.87 4.05
N LYS A 58 -15.58 -6.65 4.05
CA LYS A 58 -15.45 -5.68 2.97
C LYS A 58 -14.75 -4.42 3.48
N LEU A 59 -13.64 -4.07 2.84
CA LEU A 59 -12.96 -2.81 3.04
C LEU A 59 -13.31 -1.86 1.91
N SER A 60 -13.75 -0.65 2.26
CA SER A 60 -14.04 0.42 1.31
C SER A 60 -13.17 1.65 1.59
N GLY A 61 -12.89 2.40 0.52
CA GLY A 61 -12.12 3.65 0.53
C GLY A 61 -10.93 3.59 -0.42
N LYS A 62 -9.99 4.53 -0.28
CA LYS A 62 -8.82 4.63 -1.17
C LYS A 62 -8.07 3.31 -1.24
N PHE A 63 -7.84 2.82 -2.46
CA PHE A 63 -7.18 1.54 -2.68
C PHE A 63 -5.81 1.45 -1.99
N SER A 64 -5.04 2.55 -1.98
CA SER A 64 -3.76 2.65 -1.27
C SER A 64 -3.88 2.34 0.22
N ASN A 65 -4.96 2.78 0.86
CA ASN A 65 -5.19 2.57 2.29
C ASN A 65 -5.63 1.13 2.57
N ILE A 66 -6.45 0.54 1.68
CA ILE A 66 -6.85 -0.87 1.76
C ILE A 66 -5.62 -1.75 1.66
N MET A 67 -4.77 -1.51 0.65
CA MET A 67 -3.52 -2.25 0.45
C MET A 67 -2.57 -2.11 1.64
N ALA A 68 -2.37 -0.90 2.17
CA ALA A 68 -1.54 -0.68 3.36
C ALA A 68 -2.06 -1.42 4.61
N LYS A 69 -3.38 -1.43 4.83
CA LYS A 69 -4.00 -2.19 5.94
C LYS A 69 -3.78 -3.69 5.78
N ALA A 70 -3.97 -4.22 4.57
CA ALA A 70 -3.71 -5.64 4.28
C ALA A 70 -2.25 -6.02 4.52
N PHE A 71 -1.28 -5.21 4.05
CA PHE A 71 0.13 -5.46 4.29
C PHE A 71 0.51 -5.36 5.78
N LYS A 72 -0.08 -4.41 6.52
CA LYS A 72 0.12 -4.31 7.97
C LYS A 72 -0.34 -5.58 8.70
N LEU A 73 -1.47 -6.13 8.27
CA LEU A 73 -2.05 -7.36 8.82
C LEU A 73 -1.19 -8.59 8.51
N ILE A 74 -0.77 -8.76 7.26
CA ILE A 74 0.03 -9.91 6.82
C ILE A 74 1.44 -9.87 7.42
N THR A 75 2.09 -8.70 7.43
CA THR A 75 3.50 -8.58 7.84
C THR A 75 3.68 -8.30 9.33
N GLY A 76 2.64 -7.82 10.02
CA GLY A 76 2.74 -7.30 11.39
C GLY A 76 3.61 -6.04 11.54
N LYS A 77 4.13 -5.48 10.43
CA LYS A 77 5.03 -4.31 10.45
C LYS A 77 4.24 -3.00 10.40
N LYS A 78 4.82 -1.95 10.99
CA LYS A 78 4.24 -0.60 10.93
C LYS A 78 4.34 -0.04 9.50
N VAL A 79 3.29 0.63 9.05
CA VAL A 79 3.27 1.36 7.78
C VAL A 79 3.75 2.79 8.04
N PHE A 80 4.75 3.23 7.31
CA PHE A 80 5.26 4.60 7.36
C PHE A 80 4.56 5.45 6.30
N VAL A 81 4.06 6.62 6.71
CA VAL A 81 3.42 7.59 5.84
C VAL A 81 4.28 8.85 5.75
N THR A 82 4.25 9.53 4.60
CA THR A 82 4.99 10.77 4.41
C THR A 82 4.46 11.86 5.35
N GLY A 83 5.34 12.53 6.08
CA GLY A 83 4.99 13.71 6.87
C GLY A 83 4.60 14.90 5.98
N THR A 84 3.98 15.92 6.58
CA THR A 84 3.55 17.15 5.90
C THR A 84 4.70 18.12 5.56
N ASN A 85 5.95 17.73 5.79
CA ASN A 85 7.12 18.56 5.50
C ASN A 85 7.26 18.76 3.98
N LYS A 86 6.77 19.91 3.50
CA LYS A 86 7.06 20.40 2.17
C LYS A 86 8.54 20.78 2.14
N LEU A 87 9.37 19.90 1.57
CA LEU A 87 10.75 20.24 1.25
C LEU A 87 10.73 21.42 0.28
N ARG A 88 11.00 22.63 0.79
CA ARG A 88 11.33 23.77 -0.05
C ARG A 88 12.76 23.55 -0.52
N TYR A 89 12.92 23.07 -1.75
CA TYR A 89 14.20 23.16 -2.42
C TYR A 89 14.43 24.65 -2.73
N PRO A 90 15.52 25.28 -2.25
CA PRO A 90 15.93 26.57 -2.79
C PRO A 90 16.29 26.34 -4.26
N LEU A 91 15.56 27.01 -5.15
CA LEU A 91 15.92 27.14 -6.56
C LEU A 91 17.06 28.15 -6.71
#